data_AF-A0A6N8JP19-F1
#
_entry.id   AF-A0A6N8JP19-F1
#
_cell.length_a   1.000
_cell.length_b   1.000
_cell.length_c   1.000
_cell.angle_alpha   90.00
_cell.angle_beta   90.00
_cell.angle_gamma   90.00
#
_symmetry.space_group_name_H-M   'P 1'
#
loop_
_entity.id
_entity.type
_entity.pdbx_description
1 polymer ?
#
loop_
_entity_poly.entity_id
_entity_poly.type
_entity_poly.pdbx_seq_one_letter_code
_entity_poly.pdbx_strand_id
1 'polypeptide(L)'
;MRAIDHDGLLLCRIQGELFATSAAHCRCSSPVFIRRFMNSTVARRMDSDRFLDESDSTESLYAELEEQYGPSAYGTIRYDAEVLYWMGYLYRYWAYTREKSSASIYRTIPGRELVGQFAPLHTLDPDQAIERLLEARGLNDAEGDLTSRGVQSLRRLRTQSRYDYAVVNLYPAKDA
;
A
#
# COMPACT_ATOMS: atom_id res chain seq x y z
N MET A 1 -3.59 9.70 9.70
CA MET A 1 -2.73 9.60 8.50
C MET A 1 -1.90 10.86 8.45
N ARG A 2 -0.59 10.73 8.29
CA ARG A 2 0.32 11.86 8.10
C ARG A 2 0.14 12.40 6.69
N ALA A 3 -0.03 13.72 6.56
CA ALA A 3 -0.04 14.36 5.25
C ALA A 3 1.36 14.29 4.63
N ILE A 4 1.43 14.08 3.32
CA ILE A 4 2.72 14.12 2.62
C ILE A 4 3.26 15.55 2.63
N ASP A 5 4.51 15.71 3.06
CA ASP A 5 5.23 16.98 3.10
C ASP A 5 6.46 16.90 2.17
N HIS A 6 7.31 17.93 2.19
CA HIS A 6 8.50 17.99 1.35
C HIS A 6 9.46 16.82 1.61
N ASP A 7 9.71 16.51 2.88
CA ASP A 7 10.62 15.46 3.32
C ASP A 7 10.11 14.08 2.87
N GLY A 8 8.81 13.83 3.03
CA GLY A 8 8.16 12.63 2.54
C GLY A 8 8.31 12.46 1.03
N LEU A 9 8.13 13.53 0.24
CA LEU A 9 8.33 13.50 -1.21
C LEU A 9 9.79 13.21 -1.58
N LEU A 10 10.75 13.79 -0.84
CA LEU A 10 12.18 13.55 -1.06
C LEU A 10 12.53 12.08 -0.78
N LEU A 11 12.07 11.52 0.33
CA LEU A 11 12.24 10.10 0.64
C LEU A 11 11.65 9.20 -0.45
N CYS A 12 10.47 9.55 -0.99
CA CYS A 12 9.85 8.79 -2.08
C CYS A 12 10.71 8.78 -3.34
N ARG A 13 11.32 9.92 -3.70
CA ARG A 13 12.26 10.02 -4.82
C ARG A 13 13.51 9.18 -4.57
N ILE A 14 14.13 9.29 -3.39
CA ILE A 14 15.32 8.51 -3.03
C ILE A 14 15.05 7.01 -3.17
N GLN A 15 13.94 6.51 -2.61
CA GLN A 15 13.62 5.08 -2.71
C GLN A 15 13.25 4.66 -4.14
N GLY A 16 12.54 5.52 -4.90
CA GLY A 16 12.22 5.29 -6.30
C GLY A 16 13.46 5.20 -7.18
N GLU A 17 14.38 6.16 -7.06
CA GLU A 17 15.66 6.19 -7.77
C GLU A 17 16.53 4.98 -7.42
N LEU A 18 16.59 4.65 -6.13
CA LEU A 18 17.27 3.45 -5.68
C LEU A 18 16.65 2.22 -6.34
N PHE A 19 15.33 2.05 -6.35
CA PHE A 19 14.69 0.92 -7.03
C PHE A 19 14.96 0.88 -8.53
N ALA A 20 14.86 2.01 -9.23
CA ALA A 20 15.12 2.10 -10.66
C ALA A 20 16.55 1.68 -11.01
N THR A 21 17.52 2.15 -10.23
CA THR A 21 18.94 1.84 -10.36
C THR A 21 19.22 0.34 -10.20
N SER A 22 18.38 -0.38 -9.45
CA SER A 22 18.54 -1.83 -9.25
C SER A 22 18.42 -2.63 -10.55
N ALA A 23 17.74 -2.08 -11.56
CA ALA A 23 17.60 -2.69 -12.88
C ALA A 23 18.97 -2.92 -13.54
N ALA A 24 19.89 -1.96 -13.40
CA ALA A 24 21.24 -2.04 -13.95
C ALA A 24 22.26 -2.65 -12.99
N HIS A 25 22.10 -2.44 -11.68
CA HIS A 25 23.15 -2.73 -10.70
C HIS A 25 22.91 -4.00 -9.85
N CYS A 26 21.66 -4.43 -9.58
CA CYS A 26 21.48 -5.70 -8.84
C CYS A 26 21.76 -6.88 -9.75
N ARG A 27 22.48 -7.88 -9.25
CA ARG A 27 22.62 -9.19 -9.92
C ARG A 27 21.41 -10.10 -9.69
N CYS A 28 20.69 -9.86 -8.60
CA CYS A 28 19.49 -10.56 -8.21
C CYS A 28 18.28 -10.23 -9.08
N SER A 29 17.24 -11.05 -9.04
CA SER A 29 15.94 -10.69 -9.63
C SER A 29 15.26 -9.53 -8.91
N SER A 30 14.47 -8.74 -9.64
CA SER A 30 13.74 -7.58 -9.10
C SER A 30 12.86 -7.94 -7.88
N PRO A 31 12.10 -9.05 -7.83
CA PRO A 31 11.38 -9.46 -6.63
C PRO A 31 12.27 -9.71 -5.41
N VAL A 32 13.46 -10.27 -5.62
CA VAL A 32 14.42 -10.57 -4.54
C VAL A 32 15.01 -9.27 -4.00
N PHE A 33 15.39 -8.36 -4.90
CA PHE A 33 15.83 -7.01 -4.55
C PHE A 33 14.80 -6.30 -3.67
N ILE A 34 13.57 -6.16 -4.16
CA ILE A 34 12.49 -5.45 -3.46
C ILE A 34 12.26 -6.07 -2.07
N ARG A 35 12.21 -7.41 -1.98
CA ARG A 35 12.06 -8.09 -0.69
C ARG A 35 13.20 -7.77 0.27
N ARG A 36 14.45 -7.85 -0.20
CA ARG A 36 15.64 -7.55 0.62
C ARG A 36 15.60 -6.11 1.10
N PHE A 37 15.38 -5.16 0.18
CA PHE A 37 15.28 -3.75 0.52
C PHE A 37 14.19 -3.50 1.55
N MET A 38 12.96 -3.94 1.31
CA MET A 38 11.82 -3.63 2.19
C MET A 38 11.96 -4.26 3.61
N ASN A 39 12.89 -5.19 3.81
CA ASN A 39 13.19 -5.80 5.12
C ASN A 39 14.58 -5.40 5.66
N SER A 40 15.26 -4.45 5.00
CA SER A 40 16.63 -4.05 5.31
C SER A 40 16.75 -3.08 6.49
N THR A 41 17.99 -2.90 6.96
CA THR A 41 18.33 -1.81 7.89
C THR A 41 18.10 -0.44 7.26
N VAL A 42 18.44 -0.27 5.98
CA VAL A 42 18.21 0.95 5.20
C VAL A 42 16.73 1.35 5.22
N ALA A 43 15.82 0.44 4.83
CA ALA A 43 14.39 0.75 4.81
C ALA A 43 13.85 1.09 6.22
N ARG A 44 14.37 0.43 7.26
CA ARG A 44 14.03 0.75 8.66
C ARG A 44 14.54 2.13 9.09
N ARG A 45 15.71 2.57 8.62
CA ARG A 45 16.20 3.94 8.84
C ARG A 45 15.33 4.96 8.08
N MET A 46 14.97 4.66 6.83
CA MET A 46 14.05 5.48 6.02
C MET A 46 12.62 5.58 6.61
N ASP A 47 12.21 4.61 7.43
CA ASP A 47 10.95 4.69 8.19
C ASP A 47 11.01 5.69 9.36
N SER A 48 12.20 6.25 9.67
CA SER A 48 12.40 7.24 10.73
C SER A 48 12.56 8.66 10.17
N ASP A 49 12.23 9.67 10.98
CA ASP A 49 12.33 11.08 10.60
C ASP A 49 13.78 11.61 10.43
N ARG A 50 14.80 10.77 10.70
CA ARG A 50 16.21 11.20 10.76
C ARG A 50 17.01 10.80 9.52
N PHE A 51 16.43 10.02 8.62
CA PHE A 51 17.16 9.49 7.46
C PHE A 51 17.72 10.59 6.55
N LEU A 52 17.01 11.70 6.38
CA LEU A 52 17.46 12.80 5.53
C LEU A 52 18.62 13.60 6.14
N ASP A 53 18.88 13.45 7.44
CA ASP A 53 20.08 14.03 8.09
C ASP A 53 21.34 13.21 7.76
N GLU A 54 21.18 11.99 7.22
CA GLU A 54 22.27 11.11 6.84
C GLU A 54 22.84 11.52 5.47
N SER A 55 24.17 11.66 5.36
CA SER A 55 24.86 12.01 4.11
C SER A 55 25.15 10.77 3.25
N ASP A 56 24.20 9.84 3.17
CA ASP A 56 24.37 8.59 2.44
C ASP A 56 24.10 8.77 0.93
N SER A 57 25.05 8.36 0.09
CA SER A 57 24.83 8.28 -1.37
C SER A 57 24.06 7.00 -1.73
N THR A 58 23.44 6.99 -2.91
CA THR A 58 22.75 5.80 -3.44
C THR A 58 23.66 4.56 -3.49
N GLU A 59 24.93 4.74 -3.86
CA GLU A 59 25.92 3.68 -3.94
C GLU A 59 26.27 3.11 -2.55
N SER A 60 26.34 3.99 -1.53
CA SER A 60 26.57 3.60 -0.14
C SER A 60 25.43 2.71 0.36
N LEU A 61 24.18 3.12 0.12
CA LEU A 61 22.99 2.34 0.51
C LEU A 61 22.97 0.97 -0.18
N TYR A 62 23.41 0.89 -1.44
CA TYR A 62 23.56 -0.38 -2.15
C TYR A 62 24.60 -1.30 -1.54
N ALA A 63 25.77 -0.75 -1.18
CA ALA A 63 26.83 -1.51 -0.54
C ALA A 63 26.35 -2.10 0.80
N GLU A 64 25.62 -1.32 1.60
CA GLU A 64 25.03 -1.79 2.87
C GLU A 64 24.03 -2.93 2.65
N LEU A 65 23.18 -2.84 1.60
CA LEU A 65 22.23 -3.91 1.27
C LEU A 65 22.93 -5.21 0.88
N GLU A 66 24.01 -5.11 0.10
CA GLU A 66 24.83 -6.26 -0.29
C GLU A 66 25.61 -6.82 0.91
N GLU A 67 26.10 -5.99 1.84
CA GLU A 67 26.72 -6.44 3.08
C GLU A 67 25.72 -7.17 3.98
N GLN A 68 24.50 -6.65 4.13
CA GLN A 68 23.47 -7.23 5.00
C GLN A 68 22.99 -8.60 4.52
N TYR A 69 22.83 -8.79 3.21
CA TYR A 69 22.22 -10.01 2.64
C TYR A 69 23.18 -10.90 1.85
N GLY A 70 24.41 -10.44 1.64
CA GLY A 70 25.39 -11.05 0.77
C GLY A 70 25.04 -11.00 -0.73
N PRO A 71 26.04 -11.22 -1.59
CA PRO A 71 25.85 -11.28 -3.02
C PRO A 71 24.85 -12.36 -3.40
N SER A 72 23.91 -12.02 -4.29
CA SER A 72 22.92 -12.98 -4.79
C SER A 72 22.63 -12.77 -6.27
N ALA A 73 22.67 -13.86 -7.02
CA ALA A 73 22.16 -13.95 -8.39
C ALA A 73 20.84 -14.74 -8.44
N TYR A 74 20.10 -14.79 -7.33
CA TYR A 74 18.89 -15.63 -7.23
C TYR A 74 17.71 -15.04 -8.02
N GLY A 75 17.08 -15.92 -8.81
CA GLY A 75 15.96 -15.61 -9.70
C GLY A 75 16.39 -14.87 -10.97
N THR A 76 15.51 -14.88 -11.98
CA THR A 76 15.80 -14.32 -13.32
C THR A 76 14.88 -13.17 -13.73
N ILE A 77 13.78 -12.95 -13.01
CA ILE A 77 12.78 -11.93 -13.35
C ILE A 77 13.36 -10.53 -13.18
N ARG A 78 13.26 -9.71 -14.23
CA ARG A 78 13.65 -8.30 -14.24
C ARG A 78 12.44 -7.44 -14.58
N TYR A 79 12.27 -6.34 -13.86
CA TYR A 79 11.26 -5.32 -14.13
C TYR A 79 11.93 -4.11 -14.76
N ASP A 80 11.18 -3.36 -15.56
CA ASP A 80 11.66 -2.12 -16.15
C ASP A 80 11.96 -1.05 -15.08
N ALA A 81 12.91 -0.16 -15.38
CA ALA A 81 13.36 0.87 -14.44
C ALA A 81 12.21 1.80 -14.01
N GLU A 82 11.30 2.16 -14.92
CA GLU A 82 10.12 2.98 -14.63
C GLU A 82 9.15 2.27 -13.67
N VAL A 83 8.92 0.98 -13.89
CA VAL A 83 8.08 0.15 -13.02
C VAL A 83 8.70 0.07 -11.63
N LEU A 84 10.01 -0.15 -11.55
CA LEU A 84 10.75 -0.19 -10.29
C LEU A 84 10.70 1.16 -9.57
N TYR A 85 10.89 2.27 -10.29
CA TYR A 85 10.78 3.61 -9.74
C TYR A 85 9.41 3.82 -9.09
N TRP A 86 8.33 3.53 -9.82
CA TRP A 86 6.97 3.65 -9.32
C TRP A 86 6.73 2.77 -8.09
N MET A 87 7.18 1.52 -8.11
CA MET A 87 7.04 0.62 -6.95
C MET A 87 7.77 1.16 -5.72
N GLY A 88 9.02 1.62 -5.88
CA GLY A 88 9.81 2.19 -4.79
C GLY A 88 9.18 3.44 -4.21
N TYR A 89 8.72 4.34 -5.10
CA TYR A 89 8.01 5.56 -4.73
C TYR A 89 6.73 5.26 -3.95
N LEU A 90 5.88 4.37 -4.47
CA LEU A 90 4.58 4.04 -3.86
C LEU A 90 4.76 3.37 -2.49
N TYR A 91 5.71 2.43 -2.37
CA TYR A 91 6.01 1.82 -1.08
C TYR A 91 6.42 2.84 -0.04
N ARG A 92 7.29 3.80 -0.41
CA ARG A 92 7.74 4.83 0.51
C ARG A 92 6.63 5.79 0.89
N TYR A 93 5.83 6.23 -0.09
CA TYR A 93 4.68 7.09 0.13
C TYR A 93 3.68 6.45 1.09
N TRP A 94 3.39 5.16 0.89
CA TRP A 94 2.50 4.40 1.75
C TRP A 94 3.05 4.34 3.18
N ALA A 95 4.29 3.90 3.34
CA ALA A 95 4.88 3.75 4.65
C ALA A 95 4.97 5.10 5.41
N TYR A 96 5.23 6.20 4.70
CA TYR A 96 5.25 7.56 5.26
C TYR A 96 3.87 8.05 5.70
N THR A 97 2.88 8.04 4.80
CA THR A 97 1.55 8.62 5.05
C THR A 97 0.71 7.79 6.02
N ARG A 98 0.93 6.47 6.05
CA ARG A 98 0.20 5.54 6.93
C ARG A 98 0.98 5.20 8.20
N GLU A 99 2.19 5.76 8.37
CA GLU A 99 3.05 5.55 9.55
C GLU A 99 3.25 4.06 9.87
N LYS A 100 3.44 3.26 8.83
CA LYS A 100 3.66 1.81 8.90
C LYS A 100 5.06 1.50 8.40
N SER A 101 5.73 0.54 9.04
CA SER A 101 7.06 0.14 8.59
C SER A 101 7.05 -0.46 7.19
N SER A 102 8.14 -0.26 6.46
CA SER A 102 8.37 -0.81 5.12
C SER A 102 8.14 -2.32 5.09
N ALA A 103 8.63 -3.04 6.09
CA ALA A 103 8.44 -4.49 6.22
C ALA A 103 6.95 -4.87 6.44
N SER A 104 6.17 -4.02 7.13
CA SER A 104 4.73 -4.23 7.29
C SER A 104 3.99 -4.05 5.97
N ILE A 105 4.28 -2.97 5.23
CA ILE A 105 3.66 -2.71 3.93
C ILE A 105 4.00 -3.82 2.92
N TYR A 106 5.24 -4.26 2.87
CA TYR A 106 5.64 -5.36 1.98
C TYR A 106 4.91 -6.68 2.30
N ARG A 107 4.62 -6.96 3.58
CA ARG A 107 3.80 -8.12 3.98
C ARG A 107 2.34 -7.97 3.54
N THR A 108 1.81 -6.75 3.52
CA THR A 108 0.46 -6.47 3.01
C THR A 108 0.39 -6.72 1.51
N ILE A 109 1.30 -6.12 0.72
CA ILE A 109 1.38 -6.34 -0.72
C ILE A 109 2.83 -6.61 -1.17
N PRO A 110 3.18 -7.87 -1.48
CA PRO A 110 4.51 -8.21 -1.96
C PRO A 110 4.79 -7.62 -3.35
N GLY A 111 6.07 -7.39 -3.68
CA GLY A 111 6.46 -6.76 -4.95
C GLY A 111 6.00 -7.51 -6.20
N ARG A 112 5.87 -8.84 -6.14
CA ARG A 112 5.31 -9.64 -7.25
C ARG A 112 3.84 -9.33 -7.54
N GLU A 113 3.11 -8.87 -6.55
CA GLU A 113 1.71 -8.52 -6.70
C GLU A 113 1.57 -7.05 -7.07
N LEU A 114 2.34 -6.17 -6.43
CA LEU A 114 2.32 -4.74 -6.73
C LEU A 114 2.68 -4.43 -8.19
N VAL A 115 3.65 -5.16 -8.77
CA VAL A 115 4.03 -4.97 -10.18
C VAL A 115 2.85 -5.17 -11.15
N GLY A 116 1.93 -6.09 -10.83
CA GLY A 116 0.74 -6.35 -11.64
C GLY A 116 -0.28 -5.20 -11.61
N GLN A 117 -0.10 -4.25 -10.70
CA GLN A 117 -0.95 -3.08 -10.53
C GLN A 117 -0.37 -1.83 -11.19
N PHE A 118 0.81 -1.93 -11.83
CA PHE A 118 1.44 -0.80 -12.52
C PHE A 118 0.51 -0.22 -13.59
N ALA A 119 0.12 -1.02 -14.59
CA ALA A 119 -0.71 -0.55 -15.70
C ALA A 119 -1.99 0.20 -15.25
N PRO A 120 -2.82 -0.32 -14.33
CA PRO A 120 -4.03 0.39 -13.90
C PRO A 120 -3.81 1.55 -12.93
N LEU A 121 -2.70 1.59 -12.16
CA LEU A 121 -2.55 2.55 -11.05
C LEU A 121 -1.43 3.57 -11.22
N HIS A 122 -0.46 3.37 -12.12
CA HIS A 122 0.74 4.22 -12.20
C HIS A 122 0.49 5.68 -12.63
N THR A 123 -0.68 5.97 -13.20
CA THR A 123 -1.09 7.33 -13.57
C THR A 123 -1.96 8.02 -12.51
N LEU A 124 -2.35 7.30 -11.44
CA LEU A 124 -3.13 7.86 -10.35
C LEU A 124 -2.24 8.61 -9.37
N ASP A 125 -2.86 9.49 -8.59
CA ASP A 125 -2.21 10.01 -7.39
C ASP A 125 -1.81 8.84 -6.45
N PRO A 126 -0.61 8.87 -5.84
CA PRO A 126 -0.14 7.80 -4.97
C PRO A 126 -1.10 7.42 -3.84
N ASP A 127 -1.78 8.39 -3.23
CA ASP A 127 -2.73 8.10 -2.15
C ASP A 127 -3.95 7.37 -2.68
N GLN A 128 -4.49 7.80 -3.82
CA GLN A 128 -5.58 7.10 -4.51
C GLN A 128 -5.19 5.69 -4.93
N ALA A 129 -3.97 5.50 -5.45
CA ALA A 129 -3.46 4.18 -5.80
C ALA A 129 -3.42 3.26 -4.56
N ILE A 130 -2.94 3.76 -3.42
CA ILE A 130 -2.91 3.00 -2.15
C ILE A 130 -4.31 2.68 -1.66
N GLU A 131 -5.26 3.61 -1.73
CA GLU A 131 -6.66 3.35 -1.37
C GLU A 131 -7.23 2.20 -2.21
N ARG A 132 -7.04 2.21 -3.53
CA ARG A 132 -7.51 1.11 -4.40
C ARG A 132 -6.87 -0.23 -4.05
N LEU A 133 -5.58 -0.23 -3.69
CA LEU A 133 -4.88 -1.45 -3.23
C LEU A 133 -5.44 -1.98 -1.91
N LEU A 134 -5.79 -1.09 -0.97
CA LEU A 134 -6.40 -1.43 0.31
C LEU A 134 -7.84 -1.93 0.14
N GLU A 135 -8.64 -1.29 -0.72
CA GLU A 135 -10.00 -1.70 -1.06
C GLU A 135 -10.04 -3.09 -1.65
N ALA A 136 -9.17 -3.37 -2.64
CA ALA A 136 -9.07 -4.69 -3.27
C ALA A 136 -8.75 -5.81 -2.26
N ARG A 137 -8.15 -5.46 -1.12
CA ARG A 137 -7.82 -6.38 -0.02
C ARG A 137 -8.84 -6.39 1.11
N GLY A 138 -9.85 -5.53 1.08
CA GLY A 138 -10.80 -5.34 2.18
C GLY A 138 -10.15 -4.78 3.45
N LEU A 139 -9.06 -4.01 3.32
CA LEU A 139 -8.30 -3.41 4.43
C LEU A 139 -8.56 -1.90 4.58
N ASN A 140 -9.62 -1.39 3.93
CA ASN A 140 -9.99 0.02 4.05
C ASN A 140 -10.82 0.24 5.32
N ASP A 141 -10.16 0.75 6.37
CA ASP A 141 -10.71 0.82 7.73
C ASP A 141 -11.33 2.18 8.13
N ALA A 142 -11.44 3.18 7.24
CA ALA A 142 -11.80 4.54 7.68
C ALA A 142 -13.28 4.95 7.54
N GLU A 143 -13.94 4.70 6.40
CA GLU A 143 -15.34 5.16 6.18
C GLU A 143 -16.30 4.06 5.73
N GLY A 144 -15.79 3.08 4.97
CA GLY A 144 -16.59 1.95 4.52
C GLY A 144 -17.09 1.09 5.68
N ASP A 145 -16.29 0.91 6.74
CA ASP A 145 -16.63 0.01 7.85
C ASP A 145 -17.77 0.58 8.72
N LEU A 146 -17.80 1.88 9.04
CA LEU A 146 -18.89 2.47 9.83
C LEU A 146 -20.23 2.42 9.10
N THR A 147 -20.26 2.82 7.83
CA THR A 147 -21.47 2.76 7.02
C THR A 147 -21.90 1.31 6.76
N SER A 148 -20.95 0.41 6.47
CA SER A 148 -21.25 -1.02 6.27
C SER A 148 -21.72 -1.71 7.56
N ARG A 149 -21.12 -1.40 8.71
CA ARG A 149 -21.55 -1.90 10.03
C ARG A 149 -22.88 -1.31 10.44
N GLY A 150 -23.13 -0.03 10.14
CA GLY A 150 -24.43 0.61 10.30
C GLY A 150 -25.51 -0.11 9.49
N VAL A 151 -25.27 -0.34 8.19
CA VAL A 151 -26.19 -1.08 7.31
C VAL A 151 -26.38 -2.53 7.77
N GLN A 152 -25.34 -3.25 8.18
CA GLN A 152 -25.46 -4.60 8.73
C GLN A 152 -26.29 -4.62 10.02
N SER A 153 -26.09 -3.66 10.91
CA SER A 153 -26.85 -3.52 12.16
C SER A 153 -28.33 -3.25 11.87
N LEU A 154 -28.64 -2.35 10.94
CA LEU A 154 -30.01 -2.07 10.50
C LEU A 154 -30.67 -3.28 9.84
N ARG A 155 -29.94 -4.05 9.01
CA ARG A 155 -30.45 -5.28 8.41
C ARG A 155 -30.76 -6.36 9.46
N ARG A 156 -29.91 -6.50 10.50
CA ARG A 156 -30.18 -7.41 11.63
C ARG A 156 -31.43 -7.00 12.40
N LEU A 157 -31.55 -5.73 12.76
CA LEU A 157 -32.72 -5.19 13.45
C LEU A 157 -34.01 -5.37 12.66
N ARG A 158 -33.98 -5.14 11.34
CA ARG A 158 -35.10 -5.38 10.43
C ARG A 158 -35.50 -6.86 10.37
N THR A 159 -34.53 -7.77 10.43
CA THR A 159 -34.78 -9.22 10.34
C THR A 159 -35.26 -9.80 11.67
N GLN A 160 -34.84 -9.23 12.79
CA GLN A 160 -35.33 -9.56 14.14
C GLN A 160 -36.69 -8.92 14.46
N SER A 161 -36.97 -7.72 13.95
CA SER A 161 -38.29 -7.11 14.08
C SER A 161 -39.27 -7.79 13.12
N ARG A 162 -40.00 -8.76 13.66
CA ARG A 162 -41.21 -9.30 13.03
C ARG A 162 -42.27 -8.20 13.07
N TYR A 163 -42.40 -7.43 11.99
CA TYR A 163 -43.49 -6.47 11.87
C TYR A 163 -44.80 -7.24 11.69
N ASP A 164 -45.61 -7.33 12.74
CA ASP A 164 -47.03 -7.65 12.61
C ASP A 164 -47.71 -6.43 12.00
N TYR A 165 -47.87 -6.44 10.68
CA TYR A 165 -48.68 -5.44 10.01
C TYR A 165 -50.15 -5.72 10.33
N ALA A 166 -50.73 -4.90 11.22
CA ALA A 166 -52.18 -4.80 11.32
C ALA A 166 -52.68 -4.08 10.06
N VAL A 167 -53.31 -4.81 9.14
CA VAL A 167 -53.98 -4.22 7.98
C VAL A 167 -55.21 -3.47 8.50
N VAL A 168 -55.09 -2.16 8.68
CA VAL A 168 -56.22 -1.29 9.01
C VAL A 168 -56.94 -0.96 7.70
N ASN A 169 -58.14 -1.50 7.52
CA ASN A 169 -58.96 -1.20 6.36
C ASN A 169 -59.53 0.22 6.49
N LEU A 170 -58.98 1.17 5.72
CA LEU A 170 -59.36 2.59 5.75
C LEU A 170 -60.68 2.88 5.02
N TYR A 171 -61.27 1.88 4.37
CA TYR A 171 -62.53 2.02 3.65
C TYR A 171 -63.49 0.91 4.10
N PRO A 172 -64.46 1.20 5.00
CA PRO A 172 -65.55 0.26 5.22
C PRO A 172 -66.29 0.09 3.89
N ALA A 173 -66.58 -1.17 3.53
CA ALA A 173 -67.36 -1.49 2.35
C ALA A 173 -68.67 -0.71 2.41
N LYS A 174 -69.00 0.03 1.35
CA LYS A 174 -70.32 0.62 1.21
C LYS A 174 -71.28 -0.52 0.92
N ASP A 175 -72.15 -0.82 1.88
CA ASP A 175 -73.28 -1.72 1.70
C ASP A 175 -74.12 -1.21 0.52
N ALA A 176 -74.39 -2.10 -0.43
CA ALA A 176 -75.29 -1.90 -1.57
C ALA A 176 -76.54 -2.76 -1.37
#